data_AF-A0A7V4GXW9-F1
#
_entry.id   AF-A0A7V4GXW9-F1
#
_cell.length_a   1.000
_cell.length_b   1.000
_cell.length_c   1.000
_cell.angle_alpha   90.00
_cell.angle_beta   90.00
_cell.angle_gamma   90.00
#
_symmetry.space_group_name_H-M   'P 1'
#
loop_
_entity.id
_entity.type
_entity.pdbx_description
1 polymer ?
#
loop_
_entity_poly.entity_id
_entity_poly.type
_entity_poly.pdbx_seq_one_letter_code
_entity_poly.pdbx_strand_id
1 'polypeptide(L)'
;MKKSSRRRFLASSAGLLGAGLAGLPVLAETNRNHSSERNASGMIYRTLGRTGIRVPVVSMGVMNASNPNLVKEAWKSGIRHFDTAWIYQNGNNELMVGRVLKELQV
;
A
#
# COMPACT_ATOMS: atom_id res chain seq x y z
N MET A 1 -0.84 -29.09 19.40
CA MET A 1 -1.76 -27.93 19.41
C MET A 1 -1.65 -27.19 18.08
N LYS A 2 -2.72 -27.13 17.27
CA LYS A 2 -2.70 -26.42 15.96
C LYS A 2 -2.70 -24.90 16.22
N LYS A 3 -1.67 -24.18 15.76
CA LYS A 3 -1.58 -22.71 15.90
C LYS A 3 -2.73 -22.05 15.11
N SER A 4 -3.58 -21.28 15.80
CA SER A 4 -4.57 -20.42 15.16
C SER A 4 -3.87 -19.23 14.51
N SER A 5 -4.15 -18.94 13.23
CA SER A 5 -3.64 -17.75 12.55
C SER A 5 -4.64 -16.60 12.67
N ARG A 6 -4.15 -15.35 12.67
CA ARG A 6 -4.98 -14.13 12.69
C ARG A 6 -6.13 -14.17 11.66
N ARG A 7 -5.84 -14.69 10.46
CA ARG A 7 -6.83 -14.87 9.39
C ARG A 7 -7.94 -15.86 9.77
N ARG A 8 -7.58 -16.95 10.44
CA ARG A 8 -8.53 -17.99 10.86
C ARG A 8 -9.40 -17.51 12.02
N PHE A 9 -8.83 -16.73 12.95
CA PHE A 9 -9.56 -16.07 14.03
C PHE A 9 -10.60 -15.06 13.52
N LEU A 10 -10.21 -14.16 12.61
CA LEU A 10 -11.12 -13.17 12.01
C LEU A 10 -12.21 -13.82 11.14
N ALA A 11 -11.87 -14.91 10.44
CA ALA A 11 -12.86 -15.68 9.69
C ALA A 11 -13.88 -16.38 10.62
N SER A 12 -13.43 -16.91 11.78
CA SER A 12 -14.33 -17.53 12.75
C SER A 12 -15.26 -16.53 13.45
N SER A 13 -14.82 -15.29 13.70
CA SER A 13 -15.68 -14.26 14.28
C SER A 13 -16.78 -13.78 13.32
N ALA A 14 -16.55 -13.83 12.01
CA ALA A 14 -17.59 -13.54 11.01
C ALA A 14 -18.70 -14.61 11.01
N GLY A 15 -18.36 -15.87 11.31
CA GLY A 15 -19.34 -16.96 11.42
C GLY A 15 -20.27 -16.85 12.64
N LEU A 16 -19.79 -16.28 13.74
CA LEU A 16 -20.60 -16.07 14.96
C LEU A 16 -21.64 -14.96 14.79
N LEU A 17 -21.38 -13.95 13.95
CA LEU A 17 -22.38 -12.94 13.59
C LEU A 17 -23.43 -13.47 12.59
N GLY A 18 -23.09 -14.52 11.83
CA GLY A 18 -24.00 -15.14 10.85
C GLY A 18 -25.06 -16.06 11.45
N ALA A 19 -24.79 -16.68 12.61
CA ALA A 19 -25.75 -17.59 13.25
C ALA A 19 -26.84 -16.89 14.08
N GLY A 20 -26.65 -15.60 14.42
CA GLY A 20 -27.58 -14.84 15.29
C GLY A 20 -28.45 -13.79 14.57
N LEU A 21 -28.28 -13.57 13.26
CA LEU A 21 -28.92 -12.48 12.52
C LEU A 21 -29.59 -12.94 11.23
N ALA A 22 -30.39 -14.01 11.29
CA ALA A 22 -31.16 -14.53 10.15
C ALA A 22 -32.30 -13.60 9.64
N GLY A 23 -32.28 -12.30 9.95
CA GLY A 23 -33.38 -11.37 9.66
C GLY A 23 -33.02 -9.91 9.38
N LEU A 24 -31.73 -9.57 9.26
CA LEU A 24 -31.33 -8.22 8.82
C LEU A 24 -30.81 -8.29 7.39
N PRO A 25 -31.23 -7.40 6.47
CA PRO A 25 -30.59 -7.25 5.17
C PRO A 25 -29.22 -6.61 5.44
N VAL A 26 -28.26 -7.43 5.87
CA VAL A 26 -26.87 -7.02 6.03
C VAL A 26 -26.33 -6.82 4.63
N LEU A 27 -26.48 -5.59 4.14
CA LEU A 27 -25.66 -4.88 3.16
C LEU A 27 -24.71 -5.81 2.39
N ALA A 28 -25.31 -6.59 1.49
CA ALA A 28 -24.59 -7.34 0.48
C ALA A 28 -24.17 -6.37 -0.63
N GLU A 29 -23.26 -5.45 -0.32
CA GLU A 29 -22.61 -4.59 -1.30
C GLU A 29 -21.26 -4.16 -0.70
N THR A 30 -20.15 -4.74 -1.13
CA THR A 30 -19.58 -4.37 -2.42
C THR A 30 -18.47 -5.37 -2.74
N ASN A 31 -18.80 -6.42 -3.48
CA ASN A 31 -17.79 -7.14 -4.25
C ASN A 31 -17.48 -6.28 -5.49
N ARG A 32 -16.96 -5.07 -5.26
CA ARG A 32 -16.32 -4.31 -6.33
C ARG A 32 -15.10 -5.13 -6.68
N ASN A 33 -15.19 -5.84 -7.80
CA ASN A 33 -14.04 -6.30 -8.54
C ASN A 33 -13.15 -5.07 -8.74
N HIS A 34 -12.23 -4.84 -7.80
CA HIS A 34 -11.13 -3.93 -8.01
C HIS A 34 -10.22 -4.65 -8.99
N SER A 35 -10.62 -4.63 -10.27
CA SER A 35 -9.77 -4.88 -11.42
C SER A 35 -8.54 -4.03 -11.20
N SER A 36 -7.49 -4.69 -10.75
CA SER A 36 -6.32 -4.04 -10.24
C SER A 36 -5.57 -3.56 -11.47
N GLU A 37 -5.81 -2.32 -11.89
CA GLU A 37 -5.16 -1.76 -13.07
C GLU A 37 -3.65 -1.81 -12.85
N ARG A 38 -2.99 -2.45 -13.81
CA ARG A 38 -1.54 -2.52 -13.87
C ARG A 38 -1.06 -1.37 -14.74
N ASN A 39 -0.05 -0.65 -14.29
CA ASN A 39 0.66 0.27 -15.17
C ASN A 39 1.52 -0.51 -16.20
N ALA A 40 2.23 0.20 -17.07
CA ALA A 40 3.15 -0.41 -18.04
C ALA A 40 4.24 -1.29 -17.41
N SER A 41 4.62 -1.04 -16.15
CA SER A 41 5.60 -1.85 -15.41
C SER A 41 4.97 -3.04 -14.67
N GLY A 42 3.67 -3.32 -14.86
CA GLY A 42 2.94 -4.37 -14.16
C GLY A 42 2.56 -4.04 -12.72
N MET A 43 2.84 -2.82 -12.24
CA MET A 43 2.55 -2.40 -10.88
C MET A 43 1.06 -2.20 -10.68
N ILE A 44 0.53 -2.84 -9.64
CA ILE A 44 -0.88 -2.76 -9.28
C ILE A 44 -1.15 -1.48 -8.49
N TYR A 45 -2.25 -0.80 -8.82
CA TYR A 45 -2.73 0.38 -8.09
C TYR A 45 -4.06 0.13 -7.38
N ARG A 46 -4.30 0.83 -6.27
CA ARG A 46 -5.57 0.83 -5.53
C ARG A 46 -5.94 2.24 -5.07
N THR A 47 -7.23 2.46 -4.85
CA THR A 47 -7.72 3.73 -4.28
C THR A 47 -7.42 3.76 -2.77
N LEU A 48 -6.86 4.87 -2.30
CA LEU A 48 -6.60 5.12 -0.88
C LEU A 48 -7.91 5.45 -0.16
N GLY A 49 -8.55 4.44 0.45
CA GLY A 49 -9.82 4.63 1.15
C GLY A 49 -10.91 5.21 0.24
N ARG A 50 -11.54 6.30 0.69
CA ARG A 50 -12.60 7.02 -0.06
C ARG A 50 -12.09 8.31 -0.73
N THR A 51 -10.78 8.51 -0.83
CA THR A 51 -10.21 9.79 -1.31
C THR A 51 -10.21 9.92 -2.83
N GLY A 52 -10.38 8.83 -3.57
CA GLY A 52 -10.21 8.80 -5.02
C GLY A 52 -8.73 8.78 -5.47
N ILE A 53 -7.77 9.04 -4.57
CA ILE A 53 -6.34 9.01 -4.87
C ILE A 53 -5.91 7.56 -5.15
N ARG A 54 -5.27 7.34 -6.31
CA ARG A 54 -4.73 6.04 -6.69
C ARG A 54 -3.27 5.95 -6.26
N VAL A 55 -2.93 4.91 -5.50
CA VAL A 55 -1.56 4.65 -5.01
C VAL A 55 -1.10 3.25 -5.43
N PRO A 56 0.21 3.04 -5.66
CA PRO A 56 0.73 1.71 -5.93
C PRO A 56 0.57 0.83 -4.67
N VAL A 57 0.26 -0.46 -4.87
CA VAL A 57 0.09 -1.39 -3.74
C VAL A 57 1.39 -1.71 -3.00
N VAL A 58 2.52 -1.45 -3.65
CA VAL A 58 3.86 -1.48 -3.04
C VAL A 58 4.40 -0.07 -3.04
N SER A 59 4.84 0.38 -1.87
CA SER A 59 5.49 1.68 -1.65
C SER A 59 6.88 1.47 -1.06
N MET A 60 7.75 2.46 -1.15
CA MET A 60 9.10 2.40 -0.58
C MET A 60 9.22 3.33 0.61
N GLY A 61 9.51 2.79 1.80
CA GLY A 61 9.96 3.60 2.93
C GLY A 61 11.43 3.95 2.76
N VAL A 62 11.76 5.24 2.83
CA VAL A 62 13.13 5.73 2.56
C VAL A 62 13.94 6.04 3.82
N MET A 63 13.40 5.85 5.03
CA MET A 63 14.08 6.09 6.30
C MET A 63 15.54 5.61 6.34
N ASN A 64 15.78 4.38 5.88
CA ASN A 64 17.10 3.74 5.88
C ASN A 64 17.77 3.71 4.50
N ALA A 65 17.17 4.34 3.48
CA ALA A 65 17.76 4.43 2.16
C ALA A 65 18.82 5.54 2.16
N SER A 66 20.09 5.19 2.36
CA SER A 66 21.21 6.13 2.26
C SER A 66 21.85 6.15 0.85
N ASN A 67 21.55 5.15 0.01
CA ASN A 67 22.05 5.07 -1.36
C ASN A 67 20.99 5.62 -2.34
N PRO A 68 21.25 6.73 -3.04
CA PRO A 68 20.30 7.34 -3.99
C PRO A 68 19.94 6.41 -5.16
N ASN A 69 20.82 5.47 -5.52
CA ASN A 69 20.54 4.51 -6.60
C ASN A 69 19.37 3.58 -6.26
N LEU A 70 19.11 3.31 -4.97
CA LEU A 70 17.96 2.50 -4.57
C LEU A 70 16.63 3.20 -4.88
N VAL A 71 16.55 4.51 -4.63
CA VAL A 71 15.37 5.32 -4.96
C VAL A 71 15.18 5.38 -6.48
N LYS A 72 16.27 5.52 -7.22
CA LYS A 72 16.27 5.55 -8.69
C LYS A 72 15.78 4.23 -9.30
N GLU A 73 16.29 3.09 -8.83
CA GLU A 73 15.85 1.78 -9.31
C GLU A 73 14.42 1.44 -8.88
N ALA A 74 14.00 1.83 -7.67
CA ALA A 74 12.61 1.74 -7.24
C ALA A 74 11.66 2.53 -8.17
N TRP A 75 12.07 3.74 -8.59
CA TRP A 75 11.31 4.49 -9.59
C TRP A 75 11.21 3.73 -10.91
N LYS A 76 12.32 3.22 -11.44
CA LYS A 76 12.32 2.45 -12.70
C LYS A 76 11.48 1.18 -12.62
N SER A 77 11.43 0.51 -11.46
CA SER A 77 10.59 -0.66 -11.24
C SER A 77 9.10 -0.35 -11.10
N GLY A 78 8.73 0.94 -11.16
CA GLY A 78 7.35 1.42 -11.17
C GLY A 78 6.86 2.00 -9.84
N ILE A 79 7.67 2.00 -8.78
CA ILE A 79 7.25 2.57 -7.48
C ILE A 79 7.08 4.08 -7.66
N ARG A 80 5.94 4.61 -7.21
CA ARG A 80 5.59 6.04 -7.29
C ARG A 80 5.22 6.67 -5.95
N HIS A 81 5.29 5.90 -4.86
CA HIS A 81 5.02 6.39 -3.53
C HIS A 81 6.22 6.09 -2.63
N PHE A 82 6.88 7.15 -2.18
CA PHE A 82 8.06 7.13 -1.30
C PHE A 82 7.67 7.75 0.04
N ASP A 83 7.70 6.94 1.10
CA ASP A 83 7.41 7.37 2.46
C ASP A 83 8.68 7.95 3.10
N THR A 84 8.62 9.23 3.44
CA THR A 84 9.71 10.02 4.05
C THR A 84 9.21 10.77 5.27
N ALA A 85 10.13 11.30 6.07
CA ALA A 85 9.85 12.22 7.16
C ALA A 85 11.03 13.16 7.37
N TRP A 86 10.72 14.39 7.80
CA TRP A 86 11.72 15.43 8.11
C TRP A 86 12.88 14.96 9.00
N ILE A 87 12.63 14.07 9.97
CA ILE A 87 13.67 13.62 10.92
C ILE A 87 14.59 12.53 10.32
N TYR A 88 14.18 11.88 9.22
CA TYR A 88 14.95 10.77 8.66
C TYR A 88 16.33 11.23 8.20
N GLN A 89 17.36 10.55 8.70
CA GLN A 89 18.77 10.87 8.43
C GLN A 89 19.12 12.34 8.76
N ASN A 90 18.56 12.88 9.85
CA ASN A 90 18.75 14.26 10.28
C ASN A 90 18.35 15.28 9.19
N GLY A 91 17.25 15.00 8.47
CA GLY A 91 16.76 15.85 7.37
C GLY A 91 17.44 15.62 6.01
N ASN A 92 18.50 14.83 5.96
CA ASN A 92 19.20 14.58 4.69
C ASN A 92 18.44 13.64 3.75
N ASN A 93 17.50 12.86 4.28
CA ASN A 93 16.74 11.90 3.48
C ASN A 93 15.88 12.58 2.41
N GLU A 94 15.13 13.62 2.78
CA GLU A 94 14.29 14.39 1.85
C GLU A 94 15.15 15.10 0.78
N LEU A 95 16.33 15.62 1.16
CA LEU A 95 17.28 16.21 0.22
C LEU A 95 17.82 15.19 -0.79
N MET A 96 18.08 13.95 -0.36
CA MET A 96 18.48 12.87 -1.26
C MET A 96 17.36 12.50 -2.22
N VAL A 97 16.14 12.26 -1.71
CA VAL A 97 14.98 11.91 -2.55
C VAL A 97 14.71 13.01 -3.57
N GLY A 98 14.66 14.28 -3.14
CA GLY A 98 14.43 15.42 -4.03
C GLY A 98 15.47 15.55 -5.13
N ARG A 99 16.76 15.29 -4.84
CA ARG A 99 17.82 15.26 -5.86
C ARG A 99 17.60 14.15 -6.90
N VAL A 100 17.26 12.95 -6.45
CA VAL A 100 16.99 11.81 -7.34
C VAL A 100 15.77 12.09 -8.24
N LEU A 101 14.69 12.64 -7.70
CA LEU A 101 13.51 13.01 -8.49
C LEU A 101 13.83 14.09 -9.53
N LYS A 102 14.64 15.09 -9.16
CA LYS A 102 15.11 16.12 -10.11
C LYS A 102 15.96 15.53 -11.23
N GLU A 103 16.85 14.58 -10.93
CA GLU A 103 17.63 13.85 -11.95
C GLU A 103 16.75 13.02 -12.89
N LEU A 104 15.66 12.46 -12.37
CA LEU A 104 14.67 11.69 -13.13
C LEU A 104 13.75 12.56 -13.98
N GLN A 105 13.76 13.89 -13.80
CA GLN A 105 12.91 14.86 -14.49
C GLN A 105 11.40 14.59 -14.30
N VAL A 106 11.00 14.33 -13.05
CA VAL A 106 9.62 13.99 -12.65
C VAL A 106 9.10 14.89 -11.55
#